data_AF-Q18GI4-F1
#
_entry.id   AF-Q18GI4-F1
#
_cell.length_a   1.000
_cell.length_b   1.000
_cell.length_c   1.000
_cell.angle_alpha   90.00
_cell.angle_beta   90.00
_cell.angle_gamma   90.00
#
_symmetry.space_group_name_H-M   'P 1'
#
loop_
_entity.id
_entity.type
_entity.pdbx_description
1 polymer ?
#
loop_
_entity_poly.entity_id
_entity_poly.type
_entity_poly.pdbx_seq_one_letter_code
_entity_poly.pdbx_strand_id
1 'polypeptide(L)'
;MAVADVVVSFMLLVSIYGILALGLNVKYGHTGLLDFGHVGFYLIGAYTAALFVLGPDDPTDFTVYLIGLGDIPILGSWVTAILAGTILAGIVGGLVTLPTIRLREDYLAITVLGISVIFQRVIQSETWLANGPDALRGYSPPLQGPFPVTGETIIGAVLLGLIVFVAWGLTTGVLGMVSQAPSATATAASPSSIQRGRDDSTRPRDRVYTLATFGFTHVDAIAKQVSRTAAVAGGLAGILAAAAVFMIGITLTVGVIVSVYTWIVAAIALREHYADLSWSAITTGIGLGTGLLVALIPLPVLEAVGIKIIITVSALATLVGVYYYITTQIDALSNNRLAIVGVGSIWFISLWYFVLPILGPLGSGDIAGVAQTLFQNIVWLLRFRGDVGIGYAIAGIGELTVKVDYPRFQLAGFVLFFVGLYAIVERTVESPFGRVLRAIRNDETVVESLGKNPFTYKLQSMVIGSALGGFAGALWAMYAQGLTFTTFAPRVTFITLLIMFVGGAGNNKGMIIGAALFWAFQQATTQLAAFFPPAIRVNIQAFRLVVVGILFLIVLYYLPEGLLGSRTSAATTTTTDGDSSGPQRAQRTEMNSSGEHSDSTTNTSVDNDRIPDMGTQRELEGEE
;
A
#
# COMPACT_ATOMS: atom_id res chain seq x y z
N MET A 1 17.17 17.69 -8.06
CA MET A 1 17.01 16.24 -7.78
C MET A 1 16.29 15.61 -8.96
N ALA A 2 16.69 14.42 -9.41
CA ALA A 2 15.94 13.76 -10.47
C ALA A 2 14.66 13.13 -9.91
N VAL A 3 13.62 13.09 -10.75
CA VAL A 3 12.35 12.41 -10.49
C VAL A 3 12.55 11.01 -9.90
N ALA A 4 13.53 10.28 -10.46
CA ALA A 4 13.87 8.93 -10.05
C ALA A 4 14.22 8.81 -8.55
N ASP A 5 15.01 9.73 -8.01
CA ASP A 5 15.49 9.64 -6.62
C ASP A 5 14.33 9.84 -5.63
N VAL A 6 13.40 10.74 -5.98
CA VAL A 6 12.16 10.97 -5.21
C VAL A 6 11.27 9.73 -5.23
N VAL A 7 11.08 9.12 -6.39
CA VAL A 7 10.24 7.92 -6.50
C VAL A 7 10.88 6.72 -5.79
N VAL A 8 12.20 6.55 -5.85
CA VAL A 8 12.91 5.50 -5.10
C VAL A 8 12.71 5.66 -3.60
N SER A 9 12.95 6.85 -3.05
CA SER A 9 12.72 7.14 -1.62
C SER A 9 11.25 6.93 -1.23
N PHE A 10 10.32 7.41 -2.07
CA PHE A 10 8.89 7.19 -1.88
C PHE A 10 8.54 5.69 -1.80
N MET A 11 9.00 4.88 -2.75
CA MET A 11 8.73 3.44 -2.77
C MET A 11 9.38 2.67 -1.61
N LEU A 12 10.58 3.08 -1.18
CA LEU A 12 11.24 2.51 0.01
C LEU A 12 10.39 2.74 1.27
N LEU A 13 9.89 3.97 1.43
CA LEU A 13 9.07 4.36 2.57
C LEU A 13 7.69 3.69 2.54
N VAL A 14 7.07 3.57 1.36
CA VAL A 14 5.84 2.80 1.16
C VAL A 14 6.06 1.33 1.53
N SER A 15 7.20 0.74 1.20
CA SER A 15 7.52 -0.65 1.57
C SER A 15 7.65 -0.82 3.09
N ILE A 16 8.41 0.07 3.77
CA ILE A 16 8.58 0.01 5.22
C ILE A 16 7.24 0.18 5.95
N TYR A 17 6.51 1.26 5.66
CA TYR A 17 5.26 1.56 6.34
C TYR A 17 4.12 0.64 5.88
N GLY A 18 4.20 0.08 4.67
CA GLY A 18 3.31 -0.97 4.21
C GLY A 18 3.46 -2.26 5.03
N ILE A 19 4.68 -2.70 5.33
CA ILE A 19 4.94 -3.85 6.21
C ILE A 19 4.45 -3.56 7.63
N LEU A 20 4.75 -2.36 8.13
CA LEU A 20 4.30 -1.92 9.46
C LEU A 20 2.77 -1.91 9.55
N ALA A 21 2.09 -1.40 8.52
CA ALA A 21 0.63 -1.42 8.42
C ALA A 21 0.05 -2.82 8.27
N LEU A 22 0.70 -3.73 7.53
CA LEU A 22 0.32 -5.15 7.48
C LEU A 22 0.38 -5.79 8.87
N GLY A 23 1.44 -5.50 9.65
CA GLY A 23 1.57 -5.97 11.03
C GLY A 23 0.42 -5.50 11.93
N LEU A 24 0.04 -4.22 11.80
CA LEU A 24 -1.10 -3.67 12.52
C LEU A 24 -2.45 -4.20 12.01
N ASN A 25 -2.57 -4.45 10.71
CA ASN A 25 -3.77 -5.01 10.09
C ASN A 25 -4.03 -6.45 10.54
N VAL A 26 -2.99 -7.25 10.80
CA VAL A 26 -3.14 -8.57 11.42
C VAL A 26 -3.72 -8.45 12.83
N LYS A 27 -3.22 -7.52 13.65
CA LYS A 27 -3.68 -7.31 15.04
C LYS A 27 -5.10 -6.75 15.11
N TYR A 28 -5.31 -5.59 14.52
CA TYR A 28 -6.58 -4.87 14.63
C TYR A 28 -7.53 -5.25 13.49
N GLY A 29 -7.06 -5.18 12.25
CA GLY A 29 -7.89 -5.40 11.07
C GLY A 29 -8.50 -6.81 10.99
N HIS A 30 -7.78 -7.85 11.41
CA HIS A 30 -8.28 -9.22 11.37
C HIS A 30 -8.78 -9.75 12.71
N THR A 31 -8.16 -9.36 13.83
CA THR A 31 -8.46 -9.93 15.15
C THR A 31 -9.22 -8.98 16.09
N GLY A 32 -9.29 -7.68 15.77
CA GLY A 32 -9.93 -6.67 16.62
C GLY A 32 -9.04 -6.13 17.75
N LEU A 33 -7.76 -6.54 17.84
CA LEU A 33 -6.85 -6.11 18.89
C LEU A 33 -6.24 -4.75 18.55
N LEU A 34 -6.79 -3.67 19.13
CA LEU A 34 -6.29 -2.32 18.90
C LEU A 34 -4.94 -2.09 19.60
N ASP A 35 -3.87 -1.95 18.82
CA ASP A 35 -2.51 -1.78 19.32
C ASP A 35 -1.97 -0.37 19.02
N PHE A 36 -2.10 0.54 19.99
CA PHE A 36 -1.48 1.88 19.91
C PHE A 36 0.03 1.89 20.18
N GLY A 37 0.57 0.81 20.74
CA GLY A 37 2.00 0.69 21.03
C GLY A 37 2.80 -0.04 19.97
N HIS A 38 2.25 -0.20 18.76
CA HIS A 38 2.90 -0.91 17.66
C HIS A 38 4.32 -0.42 17.37
N VAL A 39 4.57 0.89 17.52
CA VAL A 39 5.89 1.52 17.39
C VAL A 39 6.94 0.93 18.34
N GLY A 40 6.54 0.39 19.50
CA GLY A 40 7.47 -0.24 20.43
C GLY A 40 8.15 -1.47 19.81
N PHE A 41 7.40 -2.27 19.06
CA PHE A 41 7.95 -3.43 18.34
C PHE A 41 8.83 -3.01 17.15
N TYR A 42 8.45 -1.91 16.48
CA TYR A 42 9.25 -1.27 15.45
C TYR A 42 10.58 -0.72 15.99
N LEU A 43 10.57 -0.13 17.19
CA LEU A 43 11.77 0.28 17.93
C LEU A 43 12.67 -0.90 18.25
N ILE A 44 12.11 -1.98 18.82
CA ILE A 44 12.87 -3.18 19.15
C ILE A 44 13.56 -3.73 17.90
N GLY A 45 12.83 -3.91 16.80
CA GLY A 45 13.41 -4.41 15.56
C GLY A 45 14.52 -3.52 14.98
N ALA A 46 14.34 -2.20 15.02
CA ALA A 46 15.34 -1.26 14.50
C ALA A 46 16.63 -1.27 15.33
N TYR A 47 16.52 -1.16 16.66
CA TYR A 47 17.67 -1.14 17.56
C TYR A 47 18.37 -2.50 17.60
N THR A 48 17.64 -3.62 17.62
CA THR A 48 18.24 -4.95 17.50
C THR A 48 19.01 -5.11 16.20
N ALA A 49 18.45 -4.66 15.07
CA ALA A 49 19.15 -4.75 13.80
C ALA A 49 20.43 -3.88 13.78
N ALA A 50 20.36 -2.66 14.30
CA ALA A 50 21.52 -1.78 14.40
C ALA A 50 22.64 -2.38 15.27
N LEU A 51 22.31 -2.89 16.46
CA LEU A 51 23.28 -3.50 17.38
C LEU A 51 23.94 -4.77 16.82
N PHE A 52 23.22 -5.53 16.00
CA PHE A 52 23.82 -6.69 15.33
C PHE A 52 24.84 -6.28 14.28
N VAL A 53 24.57 -5.22 13.51
CA VAL A 53 25.41 -4.79 12.39
C VAL A 53 26.57 -3.90 12.83
N LEU A 54 26.43 -3.16 13.92
CA LEU A 54 27.52 -2.37 14.49
C LEU A 54 28.69 -3.27 14.91
N GLY A 55 29.91 -2.85 14.60
CA GLY A 55 31.12 -3.49 15.13
C GLY A 55 31.17 -3.42 16.66
N PRO A 56 32.13 -4.10 17.30
CA PRO A 56 32.37 -3.98 18.74
C PRO A 56 32.54 -2.51 19.15
N ASP A 57 32.03 -2.16 20.33
CA ASP A 57 32.17 -0.83 20.92
C ASP A 57 33.67 -0.43 20.97
N ASP A 58 34.02 0.66 20.28
CA ASP A 58 35.33 1.28 20.35
C ASP A 58 35.27 2.48 21.32
N PRO A 59 36.06 2.48 22.41
CA PRO A 59 36.10 3.57 23.39
C PRO A 59 36.39 4.97 22.81
N THR A 60 36.84 5.05 21.56
CA THR A 60 37.18 6.30 20.88
C THR A 60 36.02 6.94 20.11
N ASP A 61 34.92 6.21 19.86
CA ASP A 61 33.84 6.67 18.96
C ASP A 61 32.66 7.35 19.69
N PHE A 62 32.79 7.57 21.02
CA PHE A 62 31.77 8.17 21.88
C PHE A 62 30.37 7.50 21.78
N THR A 63 30.31 6.25 21.31
CA THR A 63 29.08 5.46 21.18
C THR A 63 29.17 4.21 22.05
N VAL A 64 28.40 4.13 23.12
CA VAL A 64 28.40 2.97 24.03
C VAL A 64 27.17 2.10 23.77
N TYR A 65 27.36 0.79 23.65
CA TYR A 65 26.24 -0.13 23.43
C TYR A 65 26.54 -1.58 23.83
N LEU A 66 25.48 -2.36 24.13
CA LEU A 66 25.60 -3.69 24.74
C LEU A 66 26.15 -4.74 23.78
N ILE A 67 25.73 -4.71 22.53
CA ILE A 67 25.99 -5.75 21.53
C ILE A 67 26.49 -5.05 20.25
N GLY A 68 27.68 -5.45 19.80
CA GLY A 68 28.29 -5.03 18.54
C GLY A 68 28.85 -6.23 17.79
N LEU A 69 28.00 -6.94 17.06
CA LEU A 69 28.35 -8.21 16.39
C LEU A 69 28.81 -8.04 14.94
N GLY A 70 28.99 -6.81 14.47
CA GLY A 70 29.28 -6.46 13.08
C GLY A 70 30.53 -7.13 12.51
N ASP A 71 31.53 -7.37 13.36
CA ASP A 71 32.79 -8.03 12.97
C ASP A 71 32.61 -9.54 12.73
N ILE A 72 31.48 -10.12 13.17
CA ILE A 72 31.19 -11.54 12.97
C ILE A 72 30.46 -11.71 11.64
N PRO A 73 31.07 -12.30 10.60
CA PRO A 73 30.55 -12.21 9.22
C PRO A 73 29.12 -12.74 9.02
N ILE A 74 28.75 -13.79 9.76
CA ILE A 74 27.40 -14.39 9.68
C ILE A 74 26.45 -13.69 10.65
N LEU A 75 26.84 -13.47 11.90
CA LEU A 75 25.96 -12.94 12.95
C LEU A 75 25.72 -11.43 12.81
N GLY A 76 26.71 -10.66 12.36
CA GLY A 76 26.61 -9.23 12.08
C GLY A 76 26.04 -8.89 10.69
N SER A 77 25.58 -9.89 9.94
CA SER A 77 24.94 -9.66 8.65
C SER A 77 23.58 -9.01 8.80
N TRP A 78 23.15 -8.22 7.82
CA TRP A 78 21.81 -7.65 7.82
C TRP A 78 20.70 -8.71 7.78
N VAL A 79 20.97 -9.89 7.23
CA VAL A 79 20.00 -10.99 7.20
C VAL A 79 19.72 -11.50 8.61
N THR A 80 20.78 -11.77 9.39
CA THR A 80 20.65 -12.19 10.79
C THR A 80 20.09 -11.07 11.66
N ALA A 81 20.48 -9.82 11.41
CA ALA A 81 19.95 -8.64 12.09
C ALA A 81 18.43 -8.48 11.91
N ILE A 82 17.93 -8.60 10.66
CA ILE A 82 16.49 -8.55 10.36
C ILE A 82 15.75 -9.71 11.02
N LEU A 83 16.29 -10.93 10.93
CA LEU A 83 15.67 -12.11 11.56
C LEU A 83 15.63 -11.98 13.09
N ALA A 84 16.73 -11.56 13.71
CA ALA A 84 16.82 -11.34 15.15
C ALA A 84 15.83 -10.27 15.62
N GLY A 85 15.78 -9.12 14.93
CA GLY A 85 14.82 -8.06 15.24
C GLY A 85 13.36 -8.51 15.09
N THR A 86 13.06 -9.28 14.06
CA THR A 86 11.72 -9.86 13.80
C THR A 86 11.32 -10.84 14.89
N ILE A 87 12.20 -11.78 15.24
CA ILE A 87 11.94 -12.81 16.25
C ILE A 87 11.81 -12.17 17.64
N LEU A 88 12.73 -11.27 18.00
CA LEU A 88 12.70 -10.60 19.29
C LEU A 88 11.43 -9.76 19.45
N ALA A 89 11.04 -8.99 18.43
CA ALA A 89 9.81 -8.23 18.46
C ALA A 89 8.57 -9.14 18.59
N GLY A 90 8.56 -10.30 17.92
CA GLY A 90 7.51 -11.32 18.07
C GLY A 90 7.43 -11.90 19.49
N ILE A 91 8.57 -12.27 20.08
CA ILE A 91 8.66 -12.79 21.46
C ILE A 91 8.18 -11.73 22.45
N VAL A 92 8.70 -10.50 22.35
CA VAL A 92 8.29 -9.39 23.23
C VAL A 92 6.81 -9.08 23.04
N GLY A 93 6.29 -9.11 21.81
CA GLY A 93 4.85 -9.00 21.53
C GLY A 93 4.01 -10.06 22.22
N GLY A 94 4.44 -11.33 22.14
CA GLY A 94 3.79 -12.43 22.83
C GLY A 94 3.79 -12.23 24.36
N LEU A 95 4.92 -11.86 24.94
CA LEU A 95 5.06 -11.60 26.38
C LEU A 95 4.18 -10.44 26.84
N VAL A 96 4.16 -9.34 26.09
CA VAL A 96 3.30 -8.18 26.36
C VAL A 96 1.82 -8.58 26.31
N THR A 97 1.45 -9.51 25.42
CA THR A 97 0.05 -9.93 25.26
C THR A 97 -0.50 -10.70 26.44
N LEU A 98 0.35 -11.48 27.14
CA LEU A 98 -0.09 -12.35 28.24
C LEU A 98 -0.89 -11.59 29.31
N PRO A 99 -0.42 -10.44 29.85
CA PRO A 99 -1.22 -9.63 30.76
C PRO A 99 -2.29 -8.78 30.04
N THR A 100 -2.04 -8.27 28.82
CA THR A 100 -2.94 -7.27 28.21
C THR A 100 -4.20 -7.87 27.62
N ILE A 101 -4.17 -9.11 27.11
CA ILE A 101 -5.32 -9.74 26.44
C ILE A 101 -6.53 -9.99 27.36
N ARG A 102 -6.32 -9.99 28.68
CA ARG A 102 -7.39 -10.11 29.68
C ARG A 102 -8.13 -8.78 29.90
N LEU A 103 -7.63 -7.69 29.34
CA LEU A 103 -8.22 -6.36 29.45
C LEU A 103 -9.24 -6.17 28.32
N ARG A 104 -10.24 -5.30 28.55
CA ARG A 104 -11.10 -4.82 27.46
C ARG A 104 -10.27 -4.05 26.44
N GLU A 105 -10.73 -4.00 25.20
CA GLU A 105 -9.99 -3.48 24.03
C GLU A 105 -9.39 -2.09 24.26
N ASP A 106 -10.14 -1.18 24.86
CA ASP A 106 -9.68 0.18 25.17
C ASP A 106 -8.50 0.18 26.17
N TYR A 107 -8.58 -0.66 27.20
CA TYR A 107 -7.52 -0.78 28.20
C TYR A 107 -6.29 -1.50 27.64
N LEU A 108 -6.49 -2.50 26.77
CA LEU A 108 -5.40 -3.14 26.02
C LEU A 108 -4.67 -2.08 25.20
N ALA A 109 -5.39 -1.24 24.46
CA ALA A 109 -4.80 -0.20 23.62
C ALA A 109 -3.97 0.81 24.43
N ILE A 110 -4.52 1.31 25.56
CA ILE A 110 -3.83 2.23 26.47
C ILE A 110 -2.59 1.58 27.09
N THR A 111 -2.71 0.31 27.50
CA THR A 111 -1.61 -0.41 28.15
C THR A 111 -0.46 -0.67 27.19
N VAL A 112 -0.74 -1.09 25.96
CA VAL A 112 0.31 -1.32 24.96
C VAL A 112 0.95 0.00 24.53
N LEU A 113 0.20 1.11 24.46
CA LEU A 113 0.78 2.45 24.30
C LEU A 113 1.74 2.78 25.44
N GLY A 114 1.34 2.57 26.70
CA GLY A 114 2.21 2.77 27.86
C GLY A 114 3.50 1.93 27.79
N ILE A 115 3.38 0.67 27.41
CA ILE A 115 4.52 -0.24 27.22
C ILE A 115 5.45 0.26 26.11
N SER A 116 4.92 0.76 24.98
CA SER A 116 5.76 1.31 23.91
C SER A 116 6.54 2.55 24.34
N VAL A 117 5.93 3.40 25.18
CA VAL A 117 6.61 4.56 25.77
C VAL A 117 7.69 4.09 26.74
N ILE A 118 7.42 3.06 27.55
CA ILE A 118 8.43 2.46 28.43
C ILE A 118 9.63 1.97 27.60
N PHE A 119 9.42 1.24 26.49
CA PHE A 119 10.53 0.83 25.62
C PHE A 119 11.34 2.01 25.09
N GLN A 120 10.68 3.08 24.66
CA GLN A 120 11.37 4.30 24.23
C GLN A 120 12.17 4.95 25.37
N ARG A 121 11.62 4.98 26.59
CA ARG A 121 12.30 5.52 27.78
C ARG A 121 13.50 4.68 28.20
N VAL A 122 13.40 3.35 28.12
CA VAL A 122 14.52 2.45 28.38
C VAL A 122 15.65 2.74 27.40
N ILE A 123 15.37 2.81 26.09
CA ILE A 123 16.40 3.15 25.10
C ILE A 123 17.01 4.54 25.36
N GLN A 124 16.19 5.53 25.71
CA GLN A 124 16.66 6.89 26.01
C GLN A 124 17.55 6.94 27.27
N SER A 125 17.24 6.16 28.30
CA SER A 125 17.89 6.22 29.61
C SER A 125 19.12 5.32 29.70
N GLU A 126 19.07 4.14 29.09
CA GLU A 126 20.11 3.12 29.21
C GLU A 126 21.23 3.36 28.19
N THR A 127 22.23 4.14 28.60
CA THR A 127 23.42 4.42 27.79
C THR A 127 24.19 3.16 27.42
N TRP A 128 24.29 2.19 28.34
CA TRP A 128 24.96 0.92 28.11
C TRP A 128 24.25 0.03 27.08
N LEU A 129 22.95 0.21 26.86
CA LEU A 129 22.18 -0.64 25.96
C LEU A 129 22.28 -0.16 24.51
N ALA A 130 22.08 1.15 24.31
CA ALA A 130 21.81 1.71 22.99
C ALA A 130 22.21 3.19 22.88
N ASN A 131 23.31 3.59 23.52
CA ASN A 131 23.84 4.95 23.52
C ASN A 131 22.89 6.02 24.10
N GLY A 132 21.84 5.61 24.80
CA GLY A 132 20.94 6.49 25.55
C GLY A 132 20.25 7.55 24.68
N PRO A 133 20.38 8.85 25.00
CA PRO A 133 19.75 9.92 24.22
C PRO A 133 20.44 10.19 22.88
N ASP A 134 21.68 9.75 22.72
CA ASP A 134 22.48 10.00 21.52
C ASP A 134 22.12 9.04 20.39
N ALA A 135 22.41 9.46 19.17
CA ALA A 135 22.06 8.67 18.00
C ALA A 135 23.03 7.49 17.83
N LEU A 136 22.50 6.29 17.60
CA LEU A 136 23.30 5.17 17.08
C LEU A 136 23.52 5.39 15.59
N ARG A 137 24.79 5.54 15.21
CA ARG A 137 25.28 5.73 13.83
C ARG A 137 26.50 4.84 13.62
N GLY A 138 27.07 4.86 12.42
CA GLY A 138 28.31 4.11 12.11
C GLY A 138 28.06 2.73 11.49
N TYR A 139 26.82 2.22 11.49
CA TYR A 139 26.48 1.03 10.74
C TYR A 139 26.17 1.36 9.27
N SER A 140 26.69 0.53 8.38
CA SER A 140 26.48 0.67 6.94
C SER A 140 25.47 -0.38 6.44
N PRO A 141 24.54 -0.01 5.54
CA PRO A 141 23.66 -0.93 4.85
C PRO A 141 24.44 -2.07 4.15
N PRO A 142 23.81 -3.25 3.96
CA PRO A 142 24.52 -4.42 3.48
C PRO A 142 25.07 -4.17 2.10
N LEU A 143 26.30 -4.64 1.85
CA LEU A 143 26.94 -4.53 0.55
C LEU A 143 27.09 -3.08 0.07
N GLN A 144 27.17 -2.06 0.93
CA GLN A 144 27.37 -0.68 0.46
C GLN A 144 28.76 -0.45 -0.16
N GLY A 145 29.81 -1.08 0.37
CA GLY A 145 31.20 -0.88 -0.07
C GLY A 145 31.49 -1.17 -1.55
N PRO A 146 30.95 -2.23 -2.15
CA PRO A 146 31.06 -2.49 -3.59
C PRO A 146 30.43 -1.42 -4.50
N PHE A 147 29.55 -0.56 -3.98
CA PHE A 147 28.84 0.42 -4.79
C PHE A 147 29.64 1.72 -4.94
N PRO A 148 29.54 2.39 -6.10
CA PRO A 148 28.68 2.07 -7.24
C PRO A 148 29.25 0.92 -8.09
N VAL A 149 28.44 -0.13 -8.33
CA VAL A 149 28.90 -1.36 -9.01
C VAL A 149 28.71 -1.21 -10.52
N THR A 150 29.73 -1.57 -11.30
CA THR A 150 29.64 -1.70 -12.75
C THR A 150 29.09 -3.09 -13.12
N GLY A 151 28.32 -3.18 -14.20
CA GLY A 151 27.79 -4.46 -14.69
C GLY A 151 28.87 -5.44 -15.16
N GLU A 152 30.11 -5.00 -15.32
CA GLU A 152 31.23 -5.84 -15.78
C GLU A 152 31.71 -6.86 -14.73
N THR A 153 31.37 -6.66 -13.46
CA THR A 153 31.70 -7.59 -12.39
C THR A 153 30.60 -8.65 -12.22
N ILE A 154 30.94 -9.88 -11.81
CA ILE A 154 29.94 -10.93 -11.47
C ILE A 154 28.91 -10.36 -10.48
N ILE A 155 29.40 -9.65 -9.47
CA ILE A 155 28.56 -9.05 -8.42
C ILE A 155 27.62 -8.01 -9.05
N GLY A 156 28.12 -7.10 -9.88
CA GLY A 156 27.31 -6.09 -10.56
C GLY A 156 26.26 -6.68 -11.49
N ALA A 157 26.63 -7.72 -12.23
CA ALA A 157 25.72 -8.45 -13.11
C ALA A 157 24.59 -9.13 -12.33
N VAL A 158 24.90 -9.81 -11.23
CA VAL A 158 23.91 -10.45 -10.35
C VAL A 158 22.99 -9.40 -9.70
N LEU A 159 23.54 -8.29 -9.22
CA LEU A 159 22.76 -7.21 -8.61
C LEU A 159 21.81 -6.57 -9.62
N LEU A 160 22.29 -6.32 -10.84
CA LEU A 160 21.45 -5.84 -11.93
C LEU A 160 20.36 -6.86 -12.26
N GLY A 161 20.72 -8.15 -12.36
CA GLY A 161 19.76 -9.24 -12.55
C GLY A 161 18.67 -9.28 -11.47
N LEU A 162 19.00 -9.00 -10.22
CA LEU A 162 18.03 -8.89 -9.13
C LEU A 162 17.09 -7.69 -9.31
N ILE A 163 17.61 -6.53 -9.72
CA ILE A 163 16.75 -5.35 -9.97
C ILE A 163 15.82 -5.64 -11.15
N VAL A 164 16.33 -6.26 -12.22
CA VAL A 164 15.51 -6.69 -13.35
C VAL A 164 14.46 -7.71 -12.92
N PHE A 165 14.82 -8.69 -12.10
CA PHE A 165 13.91 -9.68 -11.55
C PHE A 165 12.70 -9.02 -10.88
N VAL A 166 12.95 -8.10 -9.95
CA VAL A 166 11.89 -7.43 -9.18
C VAL A 166 11.06 -6.54 -10.09
N ALA A 167 11.70 -5.66 -10.87
CA ALA A 167 11.00 -4.71 -11.72
C ALA A 167 10.17 -5.39 -12.83
N TRP A 168 10.77 -6.34 -13.52
CA TRP A 168 10.11 -7.11 -14.58
C TRP A 168 9.01 -8.00 -14.01
N GLY A 169 9.27 -8.67 -12.87
CA GLY A 169 8.26 -9.50 -12.20
C GLY A 169 7.04 -8.69 -11.77
N LEU A 170 7.24 -7.52 -11.15
CA LEU A 170 6.14 -6.64 -10.72
C LEU A 170 5.30 -6.15 -11.91
N THR A 171 5.96 -5.61 -12.92
CA THR A 171 5.29 -5.05 -14.10
C THR A 171 4.59 -6.15 -14.89
N THR A 172 5.20 -7.33 -15.03
CA THR A 172 4.54 -8.51 -15.61
C THR A 172 3.32 -8.95 -14.79
N GLY A 173 3.41 -8.88 -13.46
CA GLY A 173 2.28 -9.15 -12.57
C GLY A 173 1.13 -8.19 -12.77
N VAL A 174 1.41 -6.89 -12.83
CA VAL A 174 0.42 -5.84 -13.14
C VAL A 174 -0.21 -6.10 -14.50
N LEU A 175 0.61 -6.38 -15.52
CA LEU A 175 0.12 -6.67 -16.88
C LEU A 175 -0.81 -7.90 -16.89
N GLY A 176 -0.47 -8.95 -16.15
CA GLY A 176 -1.31 -10.14 -16.03
C GLY A 176 -2.62 -9.91 -15.28
N MET A 177 -2.63 -9.00 -14.29
CA MET A 177 -3.87 -8.60 -13.62
C MET A 177 -4.78 -7.84 -14.59
N VAL A 178 -4.19 -6.95 -15.40
CA VAL A 178 -4.91 -6.18 -16.42
C VAL A 178 -5.42 -7.09 -17.55
N SER A 179 -4.65 -8.11 -17.96
CA SER A 179 -5.08 -9.03 -19.02
C SER A 179 -6.23 -9.95 -18.60
N GLN A 180 -6.35 -10.25 -17.30
CA GLN A 180 -7.44 -11.08 -16.74
C GLN A 180 -8.73 -10.31 -16.44
N ALA A 181 -8.72 -8.98 -16.52
CA ALA A 181 -9.92 -8.19 -16.30
C ALA A 181 -10.99 -8.51 -17.37
N PRO A 182 -12.23 -8.90 -16.98
CA PRO A 182 -13.29 -9.15 -17.95
C PRO A 182 -13.53 -7.91 -18.79
N SER A 183 -13.38 -8.01 -20.11
CA SER A 183 -13.74 -6.91 -21.00
C SER A 183 -15.23 -6.64 -20.88
N ALA A 184 -15.61 -5.45 -20.39
CA ALA A 184 -16.99 -5.00 -20.16
C ALA A 184 -17.88 -5.03 -21.42
N THR A 185 -17.32 -5.34 -22.58
CA THR A 185 -17.98 -5.44 -23.88
C THR A 185 -18.59 -6.82 -24.18
N ALA A 186 -18.50 -7.80 -23.28
CA ALA A 186 -19.00 -9.16 -23.50
C ALA A 186 -20.47 -9.39 -23.10
N THR A 187 -21.27 -8.33 -22.92
CA THR A 187 -22.69 -8.40 -22.54
C THR A 187 -23.62 -7.99 -23.69
N ALA A 188 -23.53 -8.64 -24.87
CA ALA A 188 -24.56 -8.55 -25.91
C ALA A 188 -24.44 -9.58 -27.05
N ALA A 189 -23.92 -10.80 -26.84
CA ALA A 189 -23.85 -11.82 -27.90
C ALA A 189 -24.62 -13.09 -27.52
N SER A 190 -25.56 -13.45 -28.40
CA SER A 190 -26.44 -14.63 -28.37
C SER A 190 -25.72 -15.94 -27.97
N PRO A 191 -26.38 -16.89 -27.26
CA PRO A 191 -25.79 -18.17 -26.83
C PRO A 191 -25.43 -19.17 -27.94
N SER A 192 -25.59 -18.83 -29.23
CA SER A 192 -25.54 -19.80 -30.33
C SER A 192 -24.19 -19.93 -31.06
N SER A 193 -23.07 -19.50 -30.47
CA SER A 193 -21.73 -19.73 -31.06
C SER A 193 -20.77 -20.45 -30.09
N ILE A 194 -21.21 -21.59 -29.57
CA ILE A 194 -20.32 -22.58 -28.95
C ILE A 194 -19.74 -23.44 -30.08
N GLN A 195 -18.65 -22.99 -30.71
CA GLN A 195 -17.56 -23.80 -31.33
C GLN A 195 -16.75 -22.99 -32.36
N ARG A 196 -15.77 -22.23 -31.86
CA ARG A 196 -14.37 -22.26 -32.32
C ARG A 196 -13.52 -21.38 -31.39
N GLY A 197 -13.03 -21.98 -30.31
CA GLY A 197 -12.02 -21.33 -29.46
C GLY A 197 -10.69 -21.29 -30.20
N ARG A 198 -10.38 -20.14 -30.81
CA ARG A 198 -9.01 -19.73 -31.15
C ARG A 198 -9.00 -18.23 -31.46
N ASP A 199 -8.04 -17.54 -30.84
CA ASP A 199 -7.63 -16.14 -31.07
C ASP A 199 -8.31 -15.00 -30.30
N ASP A 200 -8.31 -15.10 -28.97
CA ASP A 200 -8.18 -13.91 -28.10
C ASP A 200 -6.72 -13.34 -28.10
N SER A 201 -5.81 -13.95 -28.87
CA SER A 201 -4.38 -13.61 -29.05
C SER A 201 -4.11 -12.31 -29.83
N THR A 202 -5.17 -11.62 -30.27
CA THR A 202 -5.08 -10.47 -31.18
C THR A 202 -4.91 -9.13 -30.47
N ARG A 203 -5.21 -9.05 -29.16
CA ARG A 203 -5.07 -7.80 -28.41
C ARG A 203 -3.59 -7.52 -28.11
N PRO A 204 -3.10 -6.28 -28.33
CA PRO A 204 -1.70 -5.92 -28.06
C PRO A 204 -1.22 -6.29 -26.64
N ARG A 205 -2.08 -6.15 -25.63
CA ARG A 205 -1.77 -6.47 -24.23
C ARG A 205 -1.45 -7.95 -24.01
N ASP A 206 -2.18 -8.85 -24.67
CA ASP A 206 -2.02 -10.30 -24.49
C ASP A 206 -0.75 -10.79 -25.20
N ARG A 207 -0.36 -10.13 -26.30
CA ARG A 207 0.94 -10.33 -26.96
C ARG A 207 2.10 -9.85 -26.08
N VAL A 208 2.00 -8.66 -25.49
CA VAL A 208 3.04 -8.14 -24.57
C VAL A 208 3.13 -9.06 -23.35
N TYR A 209 2.01 -9.53 -22.80
CA TYR A 209 2.02 -10.44 -21.65
C TYR A 209 2.64 -11.79 -22.00
N THR A 210 2.29 -12.36 -23.15
CA THR A 210 2.87 -13.63 -23.64
C THR A 210 4.37 -13.49 -23.88
N LEU A 211 4.81 -12.36 -24.44
CA LEU A 211 6.23 -12.07 -24.64
C LEU A 211 6.97 -11.89 -23.31
N ALA A 212 6.40 -11.11 -22.38
CA ALA A 212 6.99 -10.85 -21.07
C ALA A 212 7.09 -12.09 -20.19
N THR A 213 6.16 -13.03 -20.38
CA THR A 213 6.16 -14.34 -19.73
C THR A 213 6.89 -15.40 -20.55
N PHE A 214 7.63 -15.05 -21.59
CA PHE A 214 8.40 -15.98 -22.42
C PHE A 214 7.59 -17.20 -22.92
N GLY A 215 6.28 -17.04 -23.13
CA GLY A 215 5.38 -18.11 -23.57
C GLY A 215 4.89 -19.08 -22.49
N PHE A 216 5.29 -18.92 -21.22
CA PHE A 216 4.87 -19.81 -20.12
C PHE A 216 3.35 -19.83 -19.86
N THR A 217 2.62 -18.84 -20.37
CA THR A 217 1.15 -18.77 -20.24
C THR A 217 0.41 -19.87 -21.01
N HIS A 218 1.05 -20.48 -22.02
CA HIS A 218 0.43 -21.48 -22.90
C HIS A 218 0.83 -22.93 -22.58
N VAL A 219 1.83 -23.12 -21.70
CA VAL A 219 2.36 -24.45 -21.34
C VAL A 219 1.66 -24.93 -20.07
N ASP A 220 0.67 -25.81 -20.25
CA ASP A 220 -0.04 -26.67 -19.29
C ASP A 220 -0.57 -26.06 -17.97
N ALA A 221 -1.91 -25.97 -17.90
CA ALA A 221 -2.79 -26.30 -16.75
C ALA A 221 -2.46 -25.82 -15.30
N ILE A 222 -1.47 -24.97 -15.06
CA ILE A 222 -1.02 -24.59 -13.70
C ILE A 222 -1.37 -23.15 -13.29
N ALA A 223 -1.80 -22.26 -14.17
CA ALA A 223 -1.86 -20.83 -13.83
C ALA A 223 -3.28 -20.22 -13.78
N LYS A 224 -4.07 -20.57 -12.75
CA LYS A 224 -5.13 -19.65 -12.27
C LYS A 224 -4.57 -18.47 -11.44
N GLN A 225 -3.24 -18.34 -11.31
CA GLN A 225 -2.62 -17.38 -10.40
C GLN A 225 -1.54 -16.53 -11.11
N VAL A 226 -1.89 -15.29 -11.47
CA VAL A 226 -1.02 -14.26 -12.11
C VAL A 226 0.32 -14.08 -11.40
N SER A 227 0.33 -14.15 -10.06
CA SER A 227 1.53 -13.88 -9.29
C SER A 227 2.63 -14.93 -9.48
N ARG A 228 2.26 -16.19 -9.75
CA ARG A 228 3.25 -17.26 -9.98
C ARG A 228 3.91 -17.11 -11.36
N THR A 229 3.12 -16.86 -12.41
CA THR A 229 3.67 -16.66 -13.76
C THR A 229 4.57 -15.43 -13.82
N ALA A 230 4.16 -14.34 -13.17
CA ALA A 230 4.97 -13.13 -13.06
C ALA A 230 6.30 -13.34 -12.32
N ALA A 231 6.31 -14.14 -11.26
CA ALA A 231 7.53 -14.47 -10.52
C ALA A 231 8.51 -15.31 -11.36
N VAL A 232 8.01 -16.31 -12.10
CA VAL A 232 8.85 -17.13 -13.00
C VAL A 232 9.41 -16.27 -14.15
N ALA A 233 8.57 -15.43 -14.74
CA ALA A 233 8.95 -14.50 -15.80
C ALA A 233 10.04 -13.52 -15.33
N GLY A 234 9.85 -12.91 -14.15
CA GLY A 234 10.87 -12.09 -13.50
C GLY A 234 12.16 -12.90 -13.27
N GLY A 235 12.04 -14.15 -12.79
CA GLY A 235 13.13 -15.10 -12.54
C GLY A 235 14.06 -15.23 -13.73
N LEU A 236 13.46 -15.58 -14.87
CA LEU A 236 14.19 -15.77 -16.12
C LEU A 236 14.73 -14.46 -16.67
N ALA A 237 13.95 -13.37 -16.65
CA ALA A 237 14.42 -12.06 -17.09
C ALA A 237 15.64 -11.59 -16.28
N GLY A 238 15.64 -11.79 -14.96
CA GLY A 238 16.75 -11.44 -14.08
C GLY A 238 18.01 -12.27 -14.33
N ILE A 239 17.86 -13.60 -14.49
CA ILE A 239 18.99 -14.49 -14.80
C ILE A 239 19.60 -14.16 -16.17
N LEU A 240 18.74 -13.96 -17.19
CA LEU A 240 19.19 -13.60 -18.54
C LEU A 240 19.88 -12.23 -18.55
N ALA A 241 19.34 -11.26 -17.81
CA ALA A 241 19.95 -9.94 -17.64
C ALA A 241 21.33 -10.05 -16.98
N ALA A 242 21.46 -10.79 -15.90
CA ALA A 242 22.75 -11.02 -15.24
C ALA A 242 23.74 -11.70 -16.19
N ALA A 243 23.33 -12.77 -16.88
CA ALA A 243 24.19 -13.48 -17.82
C ALA A 243 24.64 -12.58 -18.99
N ALA A 244 23.72 -11.81 -19.57
CA ALA A 244 24.03 -10.92 -20.70
C ALA A 244 24.97 -9.78 -20.29
N VAL A 245 24.76 -9.20 -19.11
CA VAL A 245 25.61 -8.14 -18.57
C VAL A 245 27.00 -8.69 -18.23
N PHE A 246 27.09 -9.87 -17.62
CA PHE A 246 28.37 -10.48 -17.28
C PHE A 246 29.17 -10.92 -18.53
N MET A 247 28.51 -11.50 -19.53
CA MET A 247 29.17 -12.06 -20.71
C MET A 247 29.48 -11.01 -21.80
N ILE A 248 28.65 -9.95 -21.90
CA ILE A 248 28.65 -9.03 -23.05
C ILE A 248 28.80 -7.56 -22.61
N GLY A 249 28.73 -7.25 -21.31
CA GLY A 249 28.92 -5.87 -20.79
C GLY A 249 27.80 -4.89 -21.14
N ILE A 250 26.64 -5.35 -21.64
CA ILE A 250 25.56 -4.52 -22.18
C ILE A 250 24.62 -3.90 -21.12
N THR A 251 25.19 -3.38 -20.03
CA THR A 251 24.47 -2.86 -18.85
C THR A 251 23.43 -1.79 -19.23
N LEU A 252 23.80 -0.85 -20.10
CA LEU A 252 22.90 0.21 -20.58
C LEU A 252 21.70 -0.38 -21.32
N THR A 253 21.95 -1.31 -22.24
CA THR A 253 20.93 -1.92 -23.09
C THR A 253 19.89 -2.65 -22.24
N VAL A 254 20.33 -3.46 -21.28
CA VAL A 254 19.42 -4.17 -20.37
C VAL A 254 18.62 -3.18 -19.53
N GLY A 255 19.25 -2.13 -19.01
CA GLY A 255 18.55 -1.13 -18.21
C GLY A 255 17.50 -0.34 -18.99
N VAL A 256 17.79 -0.01 -20.25
CA VAL A 256 16.84 0.63 -21.18
C VAL A 256 15.67 -0.31 -21.47
N ILE A 257 15.93 -1.58 -21.80
CA ILE A 257 14.87 -2.57 -22.10
C ILE A 257 13.90 -2.69 -20.93
N VAL A 258 14.40 -2.82 -19.70
CA VAL A 258 13.56 -2.98 -18.50
C VAL A 258 12.75 -1.73 -18.21
N SER A 259 13.35 -0.55 -18.38
CA SER A 259 12.65 0.72 -18.17
C SER A 259 11.57 0.95 -19.22
N VAL A 260 11.87 0.68 -20.51
CA VAL A 260 10.91 0.79 -21.61
C VAL A 260 9.76 -0.21 -21.42
N TYR A 261 10.06 -1.45 -21.03
CA TYR A 261 9.04 -2.44 -20.69
C TYR A 261 8.13 -1.95 -19.56
N THR A 262 8.71 -1.42 -18.48
CA THR A 262 7.96 -0.83 -17.36
C THR A 262 7.02 0.28 -17.82
N TRP A 263 7.50 1.17 -18.70
CA TRP A 263 6.68 2.22 -19.30
C TRP A 263 5.55 1.69 -20.18
N ILE A 264 5.81 0.68 -21.01
CA ILE A 264 4.79 0.03 -21.85
C ILE A 264 3.70 -0.58 -20.97
N VAL A 265 4.08 -1.31 -19.92
CA VAL A 265 3.14 -1.90 -18.97
C VAL A 265 2.33 -0.81 -18.28
N ALA A 266 2.98 0.25 -17.79
CA ALA A 266 2.30 1.36 -17.16
C ALA A 266 1.29 2.03 -18.12
N ALA A 267 1.68 2.26 -19.38
CA ALA A 267 0.81 2.84 -20.40
C ALA A 267 -0.38 1.92 -20.74
N ILE A 268 -0.18 0.60 -20.84
CA ILE A 268 -1.25 -0.37 -21.05
C ILE A 268 -2.19 -0.38 -19.85
N ALA A 269 -1.67 -0.48 -18.63
CA ALA A 269 -2.47 -0.49 -17.41
C ALA A 269 -3.29 0.79 -17.27
N LEU A 270 -2.70 1.93 -17.58
CA LEU A 270 -3.37 3.23 -17.57
C LEU A 270 -4.46 3.30 -18.65
N ARG A 271 -4.14 2.90 -19.88
CA ARG A 271 -5.12 2.85 -20.97
C ARG A 271 -6.32 2.00 -20.61
N GLU A 272 -6.10 0.82 -20.05
CA GLU A 272 -7.18 -0.11 -19.69
C GLU A 272 -8.00 0.41 -18.51
N HIS A 273 -7.36 0.98 -17.50
CA HIS A 273 -8.07 1.53 -16.34
C HIS A 273 -8.94 2.75 -16.69
N TYR A 274 -8.52 3.55 -17.68
CA TYR A 274 -9.24 4.74 -18.14
C TYR A 274 -9.87 4.58 -19.53
N ALA A 275 -10.00 3.34 -20.06
CA ALA A 275 -10.55 3.10 -21.41
C ALA A 275 -12.04 3.45 -21.49
N ASP A 276 -12.77 3.17 -20.41
CA ASP A 276 -14.23 3.34 -20.33
C ASP A 276 -14.64 4.76 -19.92
N LEU A 277 -13.68 5.69 -19.80
CA LEU A 277 -13.97 7.07 -19.43
C LEU A 277 -14.56 7.86 -20.59
N SER A 278 -15.63 8.60 -20.31
CA SER A 278 -16.17 9.56 -21.26
C SER A 278 -15.15 10.65 -21.59
N TRP A 279 -15.20 11.17 -22.82
CA TRP A 279 -14.38 12.32 -23.22
C TRP A 279 -14.58 13.55 -22.32
N SER A 280 -15.78 13.72 -21.76
CA SER A 280 -16.06 14.77 -20.77
C SER A 280 -15.29 14.55 -19.46
N ALA A 281 -15.16 13.31 -18.99
CA ALA A 281 -14.39 12.99 -17.79
C ALA A 281 -12.88 13.21 -18.00
N ILE A 282 -12.36 12.82 -19.17
CA ILE A 282 -10.94 13.01 -19.52
C ILE A 282 -10.60 14.50 -19.61
N THR A 283 -11.39 15.28 -20.34
CA THR A 283 -11.18 16.73 -20.49
C THR A 283 -11.31 17.47 -19.16
N THR A 284 -12.27 17.09 -18.32
CA THR A 284 -12.40 17.62 -16.96
C THR A 284 -11.18 17.26 -16.11
N GLY A 285 -10.67 16.03 -16.22
CA GLY A 285 -9.46 15.58 -15.52
C GLY A 285 -8.22 16.36 -15.96
N ILE A 286 -7.99 16.51 -17.27
CA ILE A 286 -6.90 17.34 -17.83
C ILE A 286 -7.05 18.80 -17.37
N GLY A 287 -8.28 19.33 -17.38
CA GLY A 287 -8.60 20.66 -16.87
C GLY A 287 -8.24 20.80 -15.39
N LEU A 288 -8.57 19.80 -14.57
CA LEU A 288 -8.20 19.76 -13.15
C LEU A 288 -6.68 19.70 -12.94
N GLY A 289 -5.99 18.82 -13.67
CA GLY A 289 -4.53 18.69 -13.58
C GLY A 289 -3.80 19.95 -14.02
N THR A 290 -4.25 20.57 -15.11
CA THR A 290 -3.71 21.84 -15.61
C THR A 290 -4.04 22.99 -14.65
N GLY A 291 -5.26 23.04 -14.15
CA GLY A 291 -5.69 24.00 -13.13
C GLY A 291 -4.87 23.88 -11.85
N LEU A 292 -4.50 22.67 -11.45
CA LEU A 292 -3.60 22.43 -10.31
C LEU A 292 -2.21 23.02 -10.56
N LEU A 293 -1.64 22.86 -11.76
CA LEU A 293 -0.37 23.51 -12.12
C LEU A 293 -0.49 25.03 -12.09
N VAL A 294 -1.54 25.57 -12.68
CA VAL A 294 -1.79 27.02 -12.72
C VAL A 294 -1.93 27.57 -11.31
N ALA A 295 -2.65 26.86 -10.43
CA ALA A 295 -2.79 27.25 -9.02
C ALA A 295 -1.45 27.27 -8.27
N LEU A 296 -0.44 26.54 -8.72
CA LEU A 296 0.91 26.50 -8.14
C LEU A 296 1.89 27.50 -8.76
N ILE A 297 1.59 28.13 -9.90
CA ILE A 297 2.44 29.17 -10.54
C ILE A 297 2.82 30.33 -9.59
N PRO A 298 1.94 30.80 -8.68
CA PRO A 298 2.31 31.86 -7.75
C PRO A 298 3.50 31.50 -6.85
N LEU A 299 3.74 30.20 -6.59
CA LEU A 299 4.80 29.74 -5.69
C LEU A 299 6.22 30.13 -6.15
N PRO A 300 6.65 29.82 -7.39
CA PRO A 300 7.94 30.25 -7.91
C PRO A 300 8.01 31.73 -8.32
N VAL A 301 6.88 32.36 -8.66
CA VAL A 301 6.88 33.73 -9.24
C VAL A 301 6.86 34.83 -8.17
N LEU A 302 6.12 34.62 -7.08
CA LEU A 302 5.92 35.68 -6.09
C LEU A 302 7.00 35.64 -5.01
N GLU A 303 7.56 36.80 -4.69
CA GLU A 303 8.55 36.95 -3.63
C GLU A 303 7.89 37.07 -2.24
N ALA A 304 6.81 37.86 -2.15
CA ALA A 304 6.11 38.09 -0.91
C ALA A 304 5.34 36.85 -0.43
N VAL A 305 5.78 36.27 0.70
CA VAL A 305 5.23 35.02 1.24
C VAL A 305 3.72 35.11 1.53
N GLY A 306 3.26 36.22 2.12
CA GLY A 306 1.83 36.39 2.44
C GLY A 306 0.95 36.35 1.19
N ILE A 307 1.33 37.11 0.17
CA ILE A 307 0.60 37.18 -1.12
C ILE A 307 0.66 35.82 -1.83
N LYS A 308 1.83 35.18 -1.84
CA LYS A 308 2.03 33.84 -2.39
C LYS A 308 1.07 32.82 -1.79
N ILE A 309 0.96 32.77 -0.46
CA ILE A 309 0.06 31.83 0.23
C ILE A 309 -1.39 32.14 -0.13
N ILE A 310 -1.82 33.40 -0.01
CA ILE A 310 -3.21 33.80 -0.24
C ILE A 310 -3.64 33.44 -1.67
N ILE A 311 -2.84 33.79 -2.67
CA ILE A 311 -3.17 33.53 -4.08
C ILE A 311 -3.18 32.02 -4.35
N THR A 312 -2.17 31.28 -3.89
CA THR A 312 -2.10 29.81 -4.09
C THR A 312 -3.28 29.10 -3.45
N VAL A 313 -3.60 29.42 -2.19
CA VAL A 313 -4.73 28.80 -1.46
C VAL A 313 -6.05 29.19 -2.09
N SER A 314 -6.24 30.45 -2.49
CA SER A 314 -7.46 30.91 -3.16
C SER A 314 -7.65 30.22 -4.51
N ALA A 315 -6.57 30.06 -5.29
CA ALA A 315 -6.59 29.35 -6.56
C ALA A 315 -6.93 27.86 -6.38
N LEU A 316 -6.32 27.20 -5.39
CA LEU A 316 -6.62 25.80 -5.05
C LEU A 316 -8.06 25.63 -4.55
N ALA A 317 -8.55 26.51 -3.69
CA ALA A 317 -9.92 26.48 -3.18
C ALA A 317 -10.93 26.71 -4.32
N THR A 318 -10.64 27.64 -5.23
CA THR A 318 -11.45 27.89 -6.42
C THR A 318 -11.48 26.66 -7.32
N LEU A 319 -10.32 26.04 -7.57
CA LEU A 319 -10.21 24.81 -8.37
C LEU A 319 -11.04 23.67 -7.78
N VAL A 320 -10.91 23.43 -6.47
CA VAL A 320 -11.68 22.39 -5.76
C VAL A 320 -13.16 22.69 -5.77
N GLY A 321 -13.56 23.96 -5.55
CA GLY A 321 -14.95 24.40 -5.60
C GLY A 321 -15.58 24.22 -6.98
N VAL A 322 -14.85 24.59 -8.05
CA VAL A 322 -15.26 24.38 -9.44
C VAL A 322 -15.39 22.89 -9.75
N TYR A 323 -14.42 22.07 -9.33
CA TYR A 323 -14.50 20.62 -9.51
C TYR A 323 -15.70 20.01 -8.80
N TYR A 324 -15.94 20.40 -7.54
CA TYR A 324 -17.09 19.91 -6.77
C TYR A 324 -18.40 20.31 -7.45
N TYR A 325 -18.55 21.59 -7.82
CA TYR A 325 -19.72 22.10 -8.53
C TYR A 325 -19.99 21.36 -9.85
N ILE A 326 -18.95 21.14 -10.66
CA ILE A 326 -19.08 20.43 -11.94
C ILE A 326 -19.49 18.96 -11.72
N THR A 327 -18.91 18.28 -10.72
CA THR A 327 -19.17 16.85 -10.46
C THR A 327 -20.45 16.56 -9.66
N THR A 328 -21.09 17.59 -9.10
CA THR A 328 -22.44 17.50 -8.52
C THR A 328 -23.52 17.89 -9.51
N GLN A 329 -23.26 18.83 -10.41
CA GLN A 329 -24.27 19.31 -11.37
C GLN A 329 -24.41 18.41 -12.60
N ILE A 330 -23.36 17.68 -12.98
CA ILE A 330 -23.32 16.88 -14.20
C ILE A 330 -23.31 15.39 -13.84
N ASP A 331 -24.44 14.71 -14.04
CA ASP A 331 -24.60 13.27 -13.75
C ASP A 331 -23.59 12.38 -14.50
N ALA A 332 -23.22 12.77 -15.73
CA ALA A 332 -22.21 12.06 -16.51
C ALA A 332 -20.80 12.08 -15.86
N LEU A 333 -20.52 13.05 -14.99
CA LEU A 333 -19.25 13.20 -14.27
C LEU A 333 -19.33 12.67 -12.83
N SER A 334 -20.54 12.60 -12.25
CA SER A 334 -20.74 12.17 -10.86
C SER A 334 -20.33 10.70 -10.66
N ASN A 335 -20.60 9.84 -11.64
CA ASN A 335 -20.24 8.42 -11.61
C ASN A 335 -18.72 8.16 -11.77
N ASN A 336 -17.97 9.15 -12.29
CA ASN A 336 -16.55 9.00 -12.65
C ASN A 336 -15.61 9.88 -11.81
N ARG A 337 -16.05 10.37 -10.64
CA ARG A 337 -15.27 11.29 -9.77
C ARG A 337 -13.83 10.83 -9.53
N LEU A 338 -13.65 9.57 -9.13
CA LEU A 338 -12.32 9.03 -8.83
C LEU A 338 -11.43 8.98 -10.07
N ALA A 339 -12.02 8.65 -11.22
CA ALA A 339 -11.29 8.55 -12.47
C ALA A 339 -10.90 9.93 -13.02
N ILE A 340 -11.74 10.95 -12.85
CA ILE A 340 -11.42 12.35 -13.20
C ILE A 340 -10.19 12.83 -12.40
N VAL A 341 -10.19 12.59 -11.08
CA VAL A 341 -9.05 12.91 -10.20
C VAL A 341 -7.81 12.11 -10.62
N GLY A 342 -7.99 10.83 -10.97
CA GLY A 342 -6.94 9.97 -11.47
C GLY A 342 -6.28 10.54 -12.73
N VAL A 343 -7.07 10.84 -13.77
CA VAL A 343 -6.61 11.47 -15.02
C VAL A 343 -5.90 12.80 -14.74
N GLY A 344 -6.48 13.64 -13.88
CA GLY A 344 -5.88 14.92 -13.52
C GLY A 344 -4.56 14.78 -12.75
N SER A 345 -4.46 13.79 -11.86
CA SER A 345 -3.24 13.49 -11.11
C SER A 345 -2.14 12.98 -12.05
N ILE A 346 -2.47 12.08 -12.97
CA ILE A 346 -1.55 11.58 -13.99
C ILE A 346 -1.04 12.73 -14.84
N TRP A 347 -1.95 13.56 -15.37
CA TRP A 347 -1.60 14.73 -16.17
C TRP A 347 -0.68 15.71 -15.43
N PHE A 348 -1.03 16.02 -14.18
CA PHE A 348 -0.22 16.87 -13.31
C PHE A 348 1.19 16.31 -13.10
N ILE A 349 1.29 15.03 -12.72
CA ILE A 349 2.58 14.34 -12.48
C ILE A 349 3.41 14.31 -13.76
N SER A 350 2.78 14.01 -14.91
CA SER A 350 3.43 14.02 -16.21
C SER A 350 4.02 15.38 -16.52
N LEU A 351 3.25 16.46 -16.41
CA LEU A 351 3.78 17.80 -16.67
C LEU A 351 4.86 18.20 -15.67
N TRP A 352 4.62 17.99 -14.38
CA TRP A 352 5.51 18.42 -13.30
C TRP A 352 6.88 17.76 -13.36
N TYR A 353 6.92 16.46 -13.64
CA TYR A 353 8.15 15.69 -13.57
C TYR A 353 8.76 15.37 -14.93
N PHE A 354 7.99 15.38 -16.02
CA PHE A 354 8.52 15.09 -17.36
C PHE A 354 8.73 16.34 -18.20
N VAL A 355 7.81 17.31 -18.13
CA VAL A 355 7.83 18.49 -19.00
C VAL A 355 8.59 19.67 -18.37
N LEU A 356 8.28 20.02 -17.12
CA LEU A 356 8.93 21.16 -16.46
C LEU A 356 10.46 21.06 -16.39
N PRO A 357 11.08 19.89 -16.13
CA PRO A 357 12.54 19.81 -16.09
C PRO A 357 13.21 20.09 -17.43
N ILE A 358 12.50 19.94 -18.55
CA ILE A 358 13.02 20.24 -19.89
C ILE A 358 13.09 21.75 -20.14
N LEU A 359 12.22 22.53 -19.50
CA LEU A 359 12.12 23.98 -19.73
C LEU A 359 13.39 24.74 -19.35
N GLY A 360 14.12 24.29 -18.32
CA GLY A 360 15.39 24.89 -17.91
C GLY A 360 16.44 24.82 -19.03
N PRO A 361 16.87 23.61 -19.44
CA PRO A 361 17.80 23.43 -20.56
C PRO A 361 17.29 24.06 -21.87
N LEU A 362 15.99 23.94 -22.16
CA LEU A 362 15.40 24.54 -23.34
C LEU A 362 15.51 26.07 -23.33
N GLY A 363 15.27 26.71 -22.17
CA GLY A 363 15.36 28.15 -21.98
C GLY A 363 16.80 28.68 -22.08
N SER A 364 17.81 27.86 -21.75
CA SER A 364 19.22 28.19 -21.94
C SER A 364 19.75 27.83 -23.34
N GLY A 365 18.90 27.32 -24.25
CA GLY A 365 19.32 26.83 -25.57
C GLY A 365 20.18 25.56 -25.53
N ASP A 366 20.19 24.87 -24.38
CA ASP A 366 20.96 23.64 -24.15
C ASP A 366 20.18 22.41 -24.66
N ILE A 367 20.29 22.18 -25.97
CA ILE A 367 19.67 21.03 -26.65
C ILE A 367 20.18 19.71 -26.07
N ALA A 368 21.45 19.66 -25.65
CA ALA A 368 22.04 18.46 -25.04
C ALA A 368 21.40 18.16 -23.68
N GLY A 369 21.20 19.18 -22.84
CA GLY A 369 20.47 19.04 -21.57
C GLY A 369 19.00 18.66 -21.74
N VAL A 370 18.33 19.15 -22.79
CA VAL A 370 16.97 18.71 -23.17
C VAL A 370 16.98 17.21 -23.52
N ALA A 371 17.88 16.79 -24.42
CA ALA A 371 18.00 15.40 -24.84
C ALA A 371 18.35 14.48 -23.66
N GLN A 372 19.25 14.93 -22.77
CA GLN A 372 19.63 14.21 -21.57
C GLN A 372 18.44 14.05 -20.61
N THR A 373 17.62 15.09 -20.43
CA THR A 373 16.42 15.04 -19.59
C THR A 373 15.38 14.07 -20.15
N LEU A 374 15.13 14.13 -21.46
CA LEU A 374 14.23 13.20 -22.15
C LEU A 374 14.71 11.75 -22.03
N PHE A 375 16.00 11.50 -22.20
CA PHE A 375 16.59 10.19 -22.00
C PHE A 375 16.41 9.70 -20.54
N GLN A 376 16.66 10.57 -19.55
CA GLN A 376 16.51 10.24 -18.13
C GLN A 376 15.07 9.88 -17.76
N ASN A 377 14.08 10.53 -18.37
CA ASN A 377 12.67 10.22 -18.19
C ASN A 377 12.31 8.81 -18.68
N ILE A 378 12.92 8.36 -19.78
CA ILE A 378 12.69 7.03 -20.33
C ILE A 378 13.32 5.95 -19.44
N VAL A 379 14.49 6.21 -18.85
CA VAL A 379 15.28 5.22 -18.06
C VAL A 379 15.13 5.43 -16.53
N TRP A 380 14.00 5.94 -16.07
CA TRP A 380 13.83 6.44 -14.69
C TRP A 380 14.16 5.41 -13.59
N LEU A 381 13.81 4.13 -13.80
CA LEU A 381 13.97 3.06 -12.83
C LEU A 381 15.46 2.76 -12.56
N LEU A 382 16.30 2.90 -13.59
CA LEU A 382 17.69 2.46 -13.59
C LEU A 382 18.66 3.60 -13.89
N ARG A 383 18.29 4.86 -13.60
CA ARG A 383 19.22 5.98 -13.77
C ARG A 383 20.53 5.68 -13.02
N PHE A 384 21.60 5.54 -13.76
CA PHE A 384 22.90 5.18 -13.25
C PHE A 384 23.74 6.46 -13.21
N ARG A 385 24.07 7.00 -12.03
CA ARG A 385 24.93 8.19 -11.92
C ARG A 385 26.34 7.77 -11.52
N GLY A 386 27.34 8.38 -12.14
CA GLY A 386 28.72 8.27 -11.68
C GLY A 386 29.65 9.15 -12.50
N ASP A 387 30.32 10.10 -11.85
CA ASP A 387 31.24 11.07 -12.48
C ASP A 387 32.59 10.46 -12.88
N VAL A 388 32.79 9.13 -12.76
CA VAL A 388 34.00 8.42 -13.22
C VAL A 388 33.67 6.99 -13.62
N GLY A 389 33.70 6.64 -14.91
CA GLY A 389 33.51 5.27 -15.42
C GLY A 389 33.50 5.26 -16.95
N ILE A 390 33.46 4.07 -17.59
CA ILE A 390 33.52 3.94 -19.05
C ILE A 390 32.35 4.72 -19.67
N GLY A 391 32.69 5.83 -20.32
CA GLY A 391 31.73 6.68 -21.01
C GLY A 391 31.22 5.99 -22.26
N TYR A 392 29.91 5.76 -22.35
CA TYR A 392 29.30 5.52 -23.65
C TYR A 392 29.10 6.87 -24.32
N ALA A 393 29.89 7.16 -25.35
CA ALA A 393 29.67 8.32 -26.19
C ALA A 393 28.40 8.11 -27.02
N ILE A 394 27.28 8.66 -26.56
CA ILE A 394 26.07 8.74 -27.37
C ILE A 394 26.19 10.02 -28.20
N ALA A 395 26.18 9.89 -29.53
CA ALA A 395 26.29 11.04 -30.43
C ALA A 395 25.24 12.11 -30.05
N GLY A 396 25.71 13.30 -29.66
CA GLY A 396 24.88 14.44 -29.26
C GLY A 396 24.43 14.52 -27.79
N ILE A 397 24.72 13.51 -26.95
CA ILE A 397 24.28 13.47 -25.52
C ILE A 397 25.48 13.42 -24.54
N GLY A 398 26.70 13.16 -25.03
CA GLY A 398 27.92 13.10 -24.21
C GLY A 398 28.25 11.68 -23.70
N GLU A 399 29.23 11.57 -22.80
CA GLU A 399 29.57 10.31 -22.14
C GLU A 399 28.52 9.96 -21.07
N LEU A 400 27.81 8.86 -21.26
CA LEU A 400 26.90 8.30 -20.26
C LEU A 400 27.60 7.19 -19.48
N THR A 401 27.87 7.41 -18.20
CA THR A 401 28.43 6.39 -17.30
C THR A 401 27.31 5.57 -16.66
N VAL A 402 27.40 4.23 -16.73
CA VAL A 402 26.35 3.31 -16.25
C VAL A 402 26.86 2.52 -15.05
N LYS A 403 26.60 3.02 -13.83
CA LYS A 403 26.77 2.30 -12.56
C LYS A 403 25.49 2.14 -11.77
N VAL A 404 25.27 0.93 -11.22
CA VAL A 404 24.15 0.65 -10.32
C VAL A 404 24.41 1.36 -8.98
N ASP A 405 23.54 2.31 -8.61
CA ASP A 405 23.60 2.97 -7.31
C ASP A 405 22.94 2.13 -6.21
N TYR A 406 23.45 2.29 -4.99
CA TYR A 406 22.98 1.56 -3.81
C TYR A 406 21.46 1.66 -3.54
N PRO A 407 20.82 2.86 -3.63
CA PRO A 407 19.39 2.98 -3.31
C PRO A 407 18.47 2.15 -4.22
N ARG A 408 18.89 1.83 -5.45
CA ARG A 408 18.11 1.00 -6.39
C ARG A 408 18.19 -0.48 -6.06
N PHE A 409 19.37 -0.94 -5.64
CA PHE A 409 19.53 -2.27 -5.06
C PHE A 409 18.68 -2.40 -3.78
N GLN A 410 18.77 -1.41 -2.90
CA GLN A 410 17.97 -1.34 -1.69
C GLN A 410 16.46 -1.38 -1.99
N LEU A 411 16.01 -0.63 -3.01
CA LEU A 411 14.63 -0.64 -3.46
C LEU A 411 14.18 -2.03 -3.91
N ALA A 412 14.96 -2.69 -4.77
CA ALA A 412 14.62 -4.03 -5.24
C ALA A 412 14.49 -5.01 -4.06
N GLY A 413 15.43 -4.98 -3.11
CA GLY A 413 15.36 -5.79 -1.89
C GLY A 413 14.12 -5.49 -1.03
N PHE A 414 13.81 -4.22 -0.80
CA PHE A 414 12.67 -3.82 0.02
C PHE A 414 11.33 -4.19 -0.60
N VAL A 415 11.18 -3.99 -1.90
CA VAL A 415 9.96 -4.37 -2.61
C VAL A 415 9.83 -5.89 -2.65
N LEU A 416 10.93 -6.64 -2.83
CA LEU A 416 10.91 -8.09 -2.73
C LEU A 416 10.44 -8.56 -1.34
N PHE A 417 11.00 -8.00 -0.26
CA PHE A 417 10.57 -8.30 1.10
C PHE A 417 9.10 -7.92 1.33
N PHE A 418 8.68 -6.75 0.86
CA PHE A 418 7.32 -6.29 1.01
C PHE A 418 6.33 -7.21 0.30
N VAL A 419 6.58 -7.56 -0.97
CA VAL A 419 5.74 -8.48 -1.75
C VAL A 419 5.74 -9.88 -1.14
N GLY A 420 6.91 -10.36 -0.69
CA GLY A 420 7.05 -11.65 -0.01
C GLY A 420 6.22 -11.72 1.27
N LEU A 421 6.36 -10.73 2.15
CA LEU A 421 5.59 -10.63 3.40
C LEU A 421 4.10 -10.41 3.13
N TYR A 422 3.73 -9.55 2.18
CA TYR A 422 2.35 -9.40 1.74
C TYR A 422 1.76 -10.74 1.30
N ALA A 423 2.47 -11.51 0.48
CA ALA A 423 2.01 -12.82 0.00
C ALA A 423 1.94 -13.88 1.11
N ILE A 424 2.79 -13.80 2.13
CA ILE A 424 2.73 -14.67 3.32
C ILE A 424 1.52 -14.29 4.18
N VAL A 425 1.33 -13.00 4.45
CA VAL A 425 0.21 -12.50 5.27
C VAL A 425 -1.12 -12.76 4.59
N GLU A 426 -1.24 -12.52 3.29
CA GLU A 426 -2.47 -12.80 2.53
C GLU A 426 -2.86 -14.27 2.64
N ARG A 427 -1.91 -15.19 2.40
CA ARG A 427 -2.17 -16.63 2.56
C ARG A 427 -2.52 -17.00 4.00
N THR A 428 -1.88 -16.38 4.98
CA THR A 428 -2.15 -16.62 6.40
C THR A 428 -3.57 -16.19 6.77
N VAL A 429 -4.02 -15.05 6.25
CA VAL A 429 -5.36 -14.48 6.47
C VAL A 429 -6.46 -15.23 5.73
N GLU A 430 -6.19 -15.75 4.53
CA GLU A 430 -7.13 -16.59 3.77
C GLU A 430 -7.24 -18.02 4.31
N SER A 431 -6.26 -18.44 5.12
CA SER A 431 -6.25 -19.77 5.73
C SER A 431 -7.33 -19.93 6.83
N PRO A 432 -7.56 -21.16 7.34
CA PRO A 432 -8.43 -21.39 8.49
C PRO A 432 -8.08 -20.52 9.71
N PHE A 433 -6.80 -20.20 9.90
CA PHE A 433 -6.35 -19.33 10.99
C PHE A 433 -6.98 -17.94 10.88
N GLY A 434 -6.90 -17.28 9.71
CA GLY A 434 -7.49 -15.96 9.52
C GLY A 434 -9.02 -15.94 9.59
N ARG A 435 -9.69 -17.04 9.21
CA ARG A 435 -11.15 -17.17 9.43
C ARG A 435 -11.52 -17.16 10.91
N VAL A 436 -10.72 -17.82 11.76
CA VAL A 436 -10.91 -17.79 13.21
C VAL A 436 -10.64 -16.37 13.76
N LEU A 437 -9.59 -15.68 13.29
CA LEU A 437 -9.34 -14.29 13.70
C LEU A 437 -10.53 -13.37 13.42
N ARG A 438 -11.10 -13.45 12.20
CA ARG A 438 -12.28 -12.66 11.82
C ARG A 438 -13.51 -13.02 12.64
N ALA A 439 -13.67 -14.30 13.00
CA ALA A 439 -14.75 -14.72 13.89
C ALA A 439 -14.55 -14.15 15.31
N ILE A 440 -13.31 -14.15 15.84
CA ILE A 440 -12.98 -13.55 17.14
C ILE A 440 -13.27 -12.06 17.14
N ARG A 441 -12.93 -11.36 16.04
CA ARG A 441 -13.22 -9.92 15.88
C ARG A 441 -14.72 -9.61 15.93
N ASN A 442 -15.57 -10.52 15.47
CA ASN A 442 -17.02 -10.33 15.45
C ASN A 442 -17.67 -10.72 16.78
N ASP A 443 -17.36 -11.91 17.28
CA ASP A 443 -17.89 -12.44 18.54
C ASP A 443 -16.96 -13.54 19.08
N GLU A 444 -16.29 -13.24 20.19
CA GLU A 444 -15.39 -14.16 20.87
C GLU A 444 -16.11 -15.37 21.48
N THR A 445 -17.33 -15.16 22.02
CA THR A 445 -18.14 -16.20 22.65
C THR A 445 -18.59 -17.25 21.63
N VAL A 446 -18.89 -16.84 20.40
CA VAL A 446 -19.20 -17.77 19.30
C VAL A 446 -18.00 -18.68 19.00
N VAL A 447 -16.78 -18.14 18.97
CA VAL A 447 -15.56 -18.92 18.71
C VAL A 447 -15.28 -19.92 19.84
N GLU A 448 -15.53 -19.52 21.08
CA GLU A 448 -15.40 -20.39 22.25
C GLU A 448 -16.42 -21.54 22.23
N SER A 449 -17.66 -21.27 21.82
CA SER A 449 -18.71 -22.30 21.67
C SER A 449 -18.37 -23.36 20.62
N LEU A 450 -17.55 -23.01 19.63
CA LEU A 450 -17.01 -23.92 18.61
C LEU A 450 -15.78 -24.71 19.08
N GLY A 451 -15.41 -24.58 20.37
CA GLY A 451 -14.28 -25.27 20.99
C GLY A 451 -12.92 -24.72 20.58
N LYS A 452 -12.84 -23.49 20.05
CA LYS A 452 -11.59 -22.83 19.70
C LYS A 452 -11.23 -21.85 20.81
N ASN A 453 -10.01 -21.92 21.33
CA ASN A 453 -9.55 -21.03 22.39
C ASN A 453 -9.13 -19.66 21.82
N PRO A 454 -9.90 -18.56 22.04
CA PRO A 454 -9.60 -17.26 21.45
C PRO A 454 -8.27 -16.68 21.93
N PHE A 455 -7.86 -16.98 23.17
CA PHE A 455 -6.62 -16.52 23.78
C PHE A 455 -5.41 -16.90 22.92
N THR A 456 -5.34 -18.15 22.45
CA THR A 456 -4.20 -18.64 21.65
C THR A 456 -4.12 -17.92 20.30
N TYR A 457 -5.26 -17.71 19.64
CA TYR A 457 -5.30 -17.04 18.34
C TYR A 457 -4.98 -15.54 18.44
N LYS A 458 -5.48 -14.86 19.48
CA LYS A 458 -5.13 -13.48 19.79
C LYS A 458 -3.64 -13.33 20.14
N LEU A 459 -3.06 -14.26 20.91
CA LEU A 459 -1.63 -14.30 21.21
C LEU A 459 -0.80 -14.48 19.93
N GLN A 460 -1.16 -15.45 19.08
CA GLN A 460 -0.50 -15.67 17.79
C GLN A 460 -0.62 -14.45 16.88
N SER A 461 -1.80 -13.81 16.84
CA SER A 461 -2.00 -12.56 16.10
C SER A 461 -1.09 -11.44 16.59
N MET A 462 -0.90 -11.29 17.91
CA MET A 462 0.03 -10.28 18.41
C MET A 462 1.47 -10.62 18.03
N VAL A 463 1.90 -11.87 18.21
CA VAL A 463 3.26 -12.31 17.87
C VAL A 463 3.56 -12.02 16.39
N ILE A 464 2.66 -12.40 15.48
CA ILE A 464 2.83 -12.17 14.03
C ILE A 464 2.87 -10.67 13.73
N GLY A 465 1.94 -9.88 14.26
CA GLY A 465 1.92 -8.45 14.00
C GLY A 465 3.12 -7.72 14.59
N SER A 466 3.58 -8.10 15.80
CA SER A 466 4.78 -7.52 16.42
C SER A 466 6.05 -7.91 15.67
N ALA A 467 6.13 -9.16 15.18
CA ALA A 467 7.23 -9.61 14.33
C ALA A 467 7.31 -8.79 13.04
N LEU A 468 6.17 -8.55 12.36
CA LEU A 468 6.11 -7.67 11.18
C LEU A 468 6.53 -6.23 11.51
N GLY A 469 6.12 -5.71 12.67
CA GLY A 469 6.58 -4.42 13.17
C GLY A 469 8.10 -4.37 13.37
N GLY A 470 8.69 -5.40 13.97
CA GLY A 470 10.13 -5.54 14.13
C GLY A 470 10.88 -5.65 12.79
N PHE A 471 10.33 -6.39 11.83
CA PHE A 471 10.86 -6.48 10.48
C PHE A 471 10.91 -5.10 9.81
N ALA A 472 9.81 -4.35 9.86
CA ALA A 472 9.76 -2.97 9.35
C ALA A 472 10.78 -2.07 10.06
N GLY A 473 10.99 -2.26 11.37
CA GLY A 473 12.00 -1.54 12.15
C GLY A 473 13.42 -1.80 11.66
N ALA A 474 13.75 -3.06 11.39
CA ALA A 474 15.05 -3.43 10.85
C ALA A 474 15.29 -2.80 9.46
N LEU A 475 14.28 -2.78 8.59
CA LEU A 475 14.37 -2.08 7.31
C LEU A 475 14.54 -0.56 7.48
N TRP A 476 13.88 0.04 8.49
CA TRP A 476 14.06 1.45 8.79
C TRP A 476 15.48 1.78 9.23
N ALA A 477 16.09 0.96 10.10
CA ALA A 477 17.50 1.12 10.46
C ALA A 477 18.37 1.11 9.20
N MET A 478 18.16 0.14 8.31
CA MET A 478 18.88 0.04 7.04
C MET A 478 18.68 1.25 6.11
N TYR A 479 17.49 1.86 6.12
CA TYR A 479 17.18 3.04 5.33
C TYR A 479 17.73 4.34 5.93
N ALA A 480 17.59 4.51 7.24
CA ALA A 480 17.91 5.76 7.92
C ALA A 480 19.40 5.91 8.23
N GLN A 481 20.15 4.80 8.35
CA GLN A 481 21.60 4.77 8.68
C GLN A 481 21.95 5.52 9.98
N GLY A 482 20.94 5.79 10.82
CA GLY A 482 21.05 6.49 12.08
C GLY A 482 19.75 6.35 12.86
N LEU A 483 19.83 5.88 14.10
CA LEU A 483 18.68 5.76 14.99
C LEU A 483 18.74 6.80 16.09
N THR A 484 17.59 7.39 16.39
CA THR A 484 17.39 8.23 17.56
C THR A 484 16.07 7.85 18.18
N PHE A 485 15.99 7.81 19.51
CA PHE A 485 14.80 7.34 20.23
C PHE A 485 13.55 8.15 19.87
N THR A 486 13.69 9.44 19.56
CA THR A 486 12.60 10.35 19.16
C THR A 486 11.90 9.95 17.86
N THR A 487 12.59 9.24 16.97
CA THR A 487 12.02 8.69 15.73
C THR A 487 10.92 7.67 16.03
N PHE A 488 11.01 6.98 17.17
CA PHE A 488 10.12 5.91 17.59
C PHE A 488 9.01 6.38 18.54
N ALA A 489 8.56 7.63 18.40
CA ALA A 489 7.45 8.16 19.18
C ALA A 489 6.11 7.48 18.80
N PRO A 490 5.13 7.41 19.73
CA PRO A 490 3.78 6.87 19.48
C PRO A 490 3.08 7.41 18.23
N ARG A 491 3.46 8.62 17.80
CA ARG A 491 3.06 9.22 16.51
C ARG A 491 3.18 8.25 15.32
N VAL A 492 4.22 7.41 15.27
CA VAL A 492 4.41 6.44 14.17
C VAL A 492 3.28 5.41 14.13
N THR A 493 2.81 4.93 15.28
CA THR A 493 1.65 4.03 15.33
C THR A 493 0.40 4.72 14.82
N PHE A 494 0.16 5.98 15.21
CA PHE A 494 -0.99 6.74 14.70
C PHE A 494 -0.95 6.99 13.19
N ILE A 495 0.25 7.24 12.64
CA ILE A 495 0.44 7.29 11.17
C ILE A 495 0.14 5.93 10.53
N THR A 496 0.56 4.84 11.16
CA THR A 496 0.30 3.48 10.67
C THR A 496 -1.19 3.14 10.74
N LEU A 497 -1.89 3.57 11.79
CA LEU A 497 -3.34 3.48 11.89
C LEU A 497 -4.02 4.29 10.80
N LEU A 498 -3.56 5.53 10.54
CA LEU A 498 -4.07 6.34 9.44
C LEU A 498 -3.93 5.58 8.11
N ILE A 499 -2.74 5.03 7.84
CA ILE A 499 -2.50 4.22 6.64
C ILE A 499 -3.48 3.05 6.56
N MET A 500 -3.68 2.34 7.66
CA MET A 500 -4.57 1.19 7.72
C MET A 500 -6.05 1.59 7.53
N PHE A 501 -6.52 2.65 8.18
CA PHE A 501 -7.89 3.13 8.05
C PHE A 501 -8.17 3.71 6.66
N VAL A 502 -7.24 4.50 6.11
CA VAL A 502 -7.32 4.96 4.72
C VAL A 502 -7.38 3.76 3.77
N GLY A 503 -6.59 2.72 4.01
CA GLY A 503 -6.58 1.50 3.21
C GLY A 503 -7.84 0.63 3.34
N GLY A 504 -8.45 0.60 4.52
CA GLY A 504 -9.55 -0.29 4.90
C GLY A 504 -9.07 -1.41 5.83
N ALA A 505 -9.59 -1.42 7.06
CA ALA A 505 -9.22 -2.38 8.09
C ALA A 505 -9.65 -3.81 7.71
N GLY A 506 -8.73 -4.76 7.80
CA GLY A 506 -8.95 -6.16 7.39
C GLY A 506 -8.76 -6.40 5.89
N ASN A 507 -8.24 -5.43 5.13
CA ASN A 507 -7.85 -5.61 3.73
C ASN A 507 -6.36 -5.34 3.52
N ASN A 508 -5.58 -6.39 3.27
CA ASN A 508 -4.13 -6.27 3.06
C ASN A 508 -3.78 -5.45 1.81
N LYS A 509 -4.60 -5.49 0.74
CA LYS A 509 -4.39 -4.64 -0.46
C LYS A 509 -4.57 -3.17 -0.11
N GLY A 510 -5.52 -2.89 0.79
CA GLY A 510 -5.72 -1.57 1.37
C GLY A 510 -4.46 -0.98 2.00
N MET A 511 -3.64 -1.79 2.68
CA MET A 511 -2.42 -1.32 3.34
C MET A 511 -1.41 -0.72 2.36
N ILE A 512 -1.30 -1.31 1.16
CA ILE A 512 -0.41 -0.82 0.09
C ILE A 512 -0.88 0.56 -0.37
N ILE A 513 -2.18 0.70 -0.65
CA ILE A 513 -2.77 1.95 -1.12
C ILE A 513 -2.69 3.02 -0.03
N GLY A 514 -3.02 2.67 1.20
CA GLY A 514 -2.92 3.59 2.34
C GLY A 514 -1.50 4.11 2.55
N ALA A 515 -0.49 3.24 2.47
CA ALA A 515 0.91 3.63 2.62
C ALA A 515 1.36 4.53 1.47
N ALA A 516 0.98 4.19 0.24
CA ALA A 516 1.25 4.99 -0.96
C ALA A 516 0.60 6.37 -0.86
N LEU A 517 -0.66 6.46 -0.45
CA LEU A 517 -1.37 7.74 -0.31
C LEU A 517 -0.77 8.61 0.78
N PHE A 518 -0.48 8.04 1.94
CA PHE A 518 0.14 8.78 3.04
C PHE A 518 1.50 9.35 2.62
N TRP A 519 2.36 8.52 2.02
CA TRP A 519 3.67 8.97 1.59
C TRP A 519 3.61 9.91 0.39
N ALA A 520 2.60 9.80 -0.48
CA ALA A 520 2.41 10.73 -1.59
C ALA A 520 2.02 12.11 -1.05
N PHE A 521 1.12 12.16 -0.07
CA PHE A 521 0.79 13.38 0.66
C PHE A 521 2.02 13.97 1.36
N GLN A 522 2.82 13.13 2.03
CA GLN A 522 4.03 13.56 2.71
C GLN A 522 5.08 14.11 1.74
N GLN A 523 5.21 13.50 0.57
CA GLN A 523 6.13 13.98 -0.47
C GLN A 523 5.63 15.29 -1.07
N ALA A 524 4.35 15.37 -1.45
CA ALA A 524 3.75 16.56 -2.02
C ALA A 524 3.91 17.79 -1.11
N THR A 525 3.65 17.62 0.19
CA THR A 525 3.82 18.70 1.18
C THR A 525 5.28 19.09 1.40
N THR A 526 6.21 18.13 1.31
CA THR A 526 7.66 18.42 1.40
C THR A 526 8.12 19.24 0.19
N GLN A 527 7.68 18.87 -1.01
CA GLN A 527 7.98 19.62 -2.24
C GLN A 527 7.35 21.01 -2.20
N LEU A 528 6.12 21.12 -1.70
CA LEU A 528 5.45 22.40 -1.53
C LEU A 528 6.23 23.32 -0.57
N ALA A 529 6.75 22.78 0.54
CA ALA A 529 7.56 23.52 1.50
C ALA A 529 8.90 24.03 0.90
N ALA A 530 9.39 23.41 -0.18
CA ALA A 530 10.62 23.83 -0.84
C ALA A 530 10.51 25.21 -1.52
N PHE A 531 9.30 25.66 -1.88
CA PHE A 531 9.04 26.98 -2.46
C PHE A 531 9.05 28.13 -1.44
N PHE A 532 9.20 27.80 -0.16
CA PHE A 532 9.24 28.78 0.93
C PHE A 532 10.67 28.97 1.46
N PRO A 533 11.00 30.18 1.97
CA PRO A 533 12.28 30.45 2.61
C PRO A 533 12.57 29.50 3.78
N PRO A 534 13.85 29.19 4.08
CA PRO A 534 14.22 28.24 5.13
C PRO A 534 13.58 28.53 6.50
N ALA A 535 13.47 29.82 6.88
CA ALA A 535 12.87 30.24 8.15
C ALA A 535 11.42 29.80 8.34
N ILE A 536 10.64 29.73 7.25
CA ILE A 536 9.20 29.37 7.29
C ILE A 536 9.02 27.89 6.96
N ARG A 537 9.93 27.30 6.18
CA ARG A 537 9.91 25.89 5.79
C ARG A 537 9.79 24.95 6.99
N VAL A 538 10.54 25.22 8.06
CA VAL A 538 10.50 24.41 9.29
C VAL A 538 9.11 24.43 9.91
N ASN A 539 8.49 25.60 10.00
CA ASN A 539 7.14 25.78 10.54
C ASN A 539 6.08 25.10 9.66
N ILE A 540 6.22 25.15 8.34
CA ILE A 540 5.32 24.45 7.40
C ILE A 540 5.40 22.93 7.61
N GLN A 541 6.62 22.41 7.75
CA GLN A 541 6.83 20.98 8.02
C GLN A 541 6.27 20.54 9.38
N ALA A 542 6.30 21.43 10.38
CA ALA A 542 5.65 21.21 11.68
C ALA A 542 4.12 21.26 11.55
N PHE A 543 3.57 22.27 10.86
CA PHE A 543 2.13 22.44 10.66
C PHE A 543 1.50 21.26 9.92
N ARG A 544 2.24 20.62 9.01
CA ARG A 544 1.81 19.39 8.34
C ARG A 544 1.39 18.29 9.31
N LEU A 545 2.00 18.17 10.49
CA LEU A 545 1.59 17.18 11.49
C LEU A 545 0.17 17.45 12.01
N VAL A 546 -0.20 18.72 12.15
CA VAL A 546 -1.58 19.13 12.51
C VAL A 546 -2.54 18.73 11.41
N VAL A 547 -2.18 18.98 10.14
CA VAL A 547 -2.99 18.58 8.99
C VAL A 547 -3.18 17.07 8.93
N VAL A 548 -2.13 16.27 9.20
CA VAL A 548 -2.24 14.80 9.27
C VAL A 548 -3.20 14.37 10.38
N GLY A 549 -3.17 15.03 11.54
CA GLY A 549 -4.12 14.76 12.63
C GLY A 549 -5.57 15.09 12.26
N ILE A 550 -5.81 16.22 11.60
CA ILE A 550 -7.16 16.58 11.11
C ILE A 550 -7.61 15.60 10.02
N LEU A 551 -6.72 15.26 9.07
CA LEU A 551 -7.01 14.27 8.04
C LEU A 551 -7.39 12.93 8.65
N PHE A 552 -6.71 12.51 9.71
CA PHE A 552 -7.05 11.30 10.45
C PHE A 552 -8.46 11.35 11.04
N LEU A 553 -8.86 12.46 11.67
CA LEU A 553 -10.22 12.62 12.17
C LEU A 553 -11.26 12.59 11.05
N ILE A 554 -10.98 13.27 9.93
CA ILE A 554 -11.87 13.28 8.76
C ILE A 554 -12.03 11.88 8.18
N VAL A 555 -10.94 11.12 8.02
CA VAL A 555 -10.99 9.76 7.49
C VAL A 555 -11.77 8.85 8.43
N LEU A 556 -11.54 8.93 9.74
CA LEU A 556 -12.29 8.14 10.71
C LEU A 556 -13.80 8.47 10.70
N TYR A 557 -14.15 9.74 10.50
CA TYR A 557 -15.54 10.18 10.51
C TYR A 557 -16.29 9.87 9.20
N TYR A 558 -15.66 10.13 8.05
CA TYR A 558 -16.32 10.03 6.73
C TYR A 558 -16.00 8.74 5.97
N LEU A 559 -14.91 8.03 6.30
CA LEU A 559 -14.49 6.78 5.65
C LEU A 559 -14.27 5.65 6.69
N PRO A 560 -15.30 5.26 7.47
CA PRO A 560 -15.16 4.26 8.53
C PRO A 560 -14.72 2.87 8.02
N GLU A 561 -15.03 2.54 6.77
CA GLU A 561 -14.64 1.28 6.14
C GLU A 561 -13.30 1.35 5.37
N GLY A 562 -12.74 2.57 5.20
CA GLY A 562 -11.58 2.84 4.34
C GLY A 562 -11.84 2.71 2.84
N LEU A 563 -10.81 2.97 2.03
CA LEU A 563 -10.94 3.01 0.56
C LEU A 563 -11.26 1.67 -0.09
N LEU A 564 -10.77 0.57 0.49
CA LEU A 564 -11.01 -0.80 0.01
C LEU A 564 -11.74 -1.69 1.03
N GLY A 565 -12.56 -1.11 1.91
CA GLY A 565 -13.37 -1.87 2.87
C GLY A 565 -14.31 -2.89 2.21
N SER A 566 -14.51 -4.05 2.86
CA SER A 566 -15.39 -5.10 2.34
C SER A 566 -16.87 -4.76 2.55
N ARG A 567 -17.57 -4.36 1.48
CA ARG A 567 -19.00 -4.01 1.44
C ARG A 567 -19.98 -5.21 1.57
N THR A 568 -19.69 -6.22 2.37
CA THR A 568 -20.40 -7.52 2.25
C THR A 568 -21.63 -7.73 3.16
N SER A 569 -22.08 -6.77 3.98
CA SER A 569 -23.26 -7.03 4.85
C SER A 569 -24.46 -6.09 4.71
N ALA A 570 -24.49 -5.15 3.76
CA ALA A 570 -25.63 -4.24 3.63
C ALA A 570 -26.70 -4.66 2.59
N ALA A 571 -26.54 -5.78 1.90
CA ALA A 571 -27.42 -6.18 0.79
C ALA A 571 -27.99 -7.61 0.94
N THR A 572 -28.57 -7.95 2.10
CA THR A 572 -29.60 -9.02 2.19
C THR A 572 -30.50 -8.75 3.38
N THR A 573 -31.18 -7.61 3.34
CA THR A 573 -32.45 -7.44 4.06
C THR A 573 -33.47 -6.97 3.03
N THR A 574 -33.58 -7.73 1.93
CA THR A 574 -34.88 -7.80 1.24
C THR A 574 -35.81 -8.46 2.22
N THR A 575 -36.58 -7.60 2.88
CA THR A 575 -37.82 -7.88 3.57
C THR A 575 -38.50 -9.09 2.94
N THR A 576 -38.70 -10.11 3.76
CA THR A 576 -39.63 -11.20 3.52
C THR A 576 -41.04 -10.60 3.46
N ASP A 577 -41.43 -10.06 2.32
CA ASP A 577 -42.84 -9.88 2.01
C ASP A 577 -43.35 -11.19 1.40
N GLY A 578 -44.41 -11.69 2.00
CA GLY A 578 -44.80 -13.09 1.98
C GLY A 578 -45.17 -13.64 0.61
N ASP A 579 -44.69 -14.85 0.35
CA ASP A 579 -45.39 -15.81 -0.50
C ASP A 579 -45.67 -17.06 0.34
N SER A 580 -46.92 -17.17 0.79
CA SER A 580 -47.44 -18.36 1.45
C SER A 580 -47.69 -19.44 0.42
N SER A 581 -46.66 -20.20 0.07
CA SER A 581 -46.80 -21.48 -0.65
C SER A 581 -46.19 -22.60 0.18
N GLY A 582 -47.01 -23.19 1.06
CA GLY A 582 -46.65 -24.37 1.83
C GLY A 582 -46.41 -25.61 0.94
N PRO A 583 -45.59 -26.59 1.39
CA PRO A 583 -45.25 -27.74 0.57
C PRO A 583 -46.38 -28.79 0.59
N GLN A 584 -47.19 -28.83 -0.46
CA GLN A 584 -48.05 -29.98 -0.78
C GLN A 584 -47.31 -30.98 -1.67
N ARG A 585 -46.78 -32.06 -1.08
CA ARG A 585 -46.74 -33.41 -1.72
C ARG A 585 -46.15 -34.46 -0.78
N ALA A 586 -47.00 -35.01 0.09
CA ALA A 586 -46.83 -36.34 0.67
C ALA A 586 -48.17 -36.83 1.21
N GLN A 587 -49.05 -37.29 0.33
CA GLN A 587 -50.09 -38.31 0.60
C GLN A 587 -50.98 -38.46 -0.64
N ARG A 588 -50.63 -39.41 -1.51
CA ARG A 588 -51.59 -39.97 -2.46
C ARG A 588 -51.25 -41.43 -2.74
N THR A 589 -51.38 -42.24 -1.70
CA THR A 589 -51.59 -43.69 -1.81
C THR A 589 -52.44 -44.10 -0.61
N GLU A 590 -53.75 -44.22 -0.81
CA GLU A 590 -54.59 -45.31 -0.31
C GLU A 590 -56.10 -44.98 -0.43
N MET A 591 -56.84 -46.00 -0.85
CA MET A 591 -58.28 -46.23 -0.70
C MET A 591 -59.30 -45.38 -1.48
N ASN A 592 -59.59 -45.92 -2.67
CA ASN A 592 -60.92 -46.12 -3.23
C ASN A 592 -61.91 -46.72 -2.20
N SER A 593 -63.06 -46.08 -1.97
CA SER A 593 -64.38 -46.74 -1.85
C SER A 593 -65.52 -45.73 -1.58
N SER A 594 -66.39 -45.58 -2.58
CA SER A 594 -67.87 -45.58 -2.49
C SER A 594 -68.56 -45.01 -1.24
N GLY A 595 -69.45 -44.03 -1.43
CA GLY A 595 -70.41 -43.64 -0.39
C GLY A 595 -71.26 -42.42 -0.76
N GLU A 596 -72.42 -42.70 -1.34
CA GLU A 596 -73.54 -41.84 -1.70
C GLU A 596 -74.39 -41.44 -0.47
N HIS A 597 -74.81 -40.17 -0.33
CA HIS A 597 -76.00 -39.63 0.41
C HIS A 597 -75.76 -38.13 0.74
N SER A 598 -76.50 -37.17 0.17
CA SER A 598 -77.88 -36.71 0.45
C SER A 598 -77.93 -35.56 1.47
N ASP A 599 -78.64 -34.48 1.07
CA ASP A 599 -79.37 -33.52 1.91
C ASP A 599 -78.56 -32.57 2.83
N SER A 600 -78.98 -31.34 3.15
CA SER A 600 -80.04 -30.45 2.72
C SER A 600 -79.81 -29.09 3.41
N THR A 601 -80.18 -28.01 2.73
CA THR A 601 -80.89 -26.79 3.20
C THR A 601 -80.43 -25.89 4.38
N THR A 602 -80.61 -24.58 4.12
CA THR A 602 -81.08 -23.46 4.97
C THR A 602 -80.13 -22.86 6.03
N ASN A 603 -79.71 -21.59 5.94
CA ASN A 603 -80.40 -20.26 5.95
C ASN A 603 -80.52 -19.66 7.37
N THR A 604 -80.62 -18.32 7.44
CA THR A 604 -80.78 -17.40 8.60
C THR A 604 -79.48 -16.96 9.29
N SER A 605 -79.04 -15.68 9.29
CA SER A 605 -79.61 -14.34 9.54
C SER A 605 -79.83 -14.01 11.03
N VAL A 606 -79.67 -12.71 11.36
CA VAL A 606 -79.91 -11.98 12.64
C VAL A 606 -78.61 -11.78 13.45
N ASP A 607 -77.99 -10.59 13.57
CA ASP A 607 -78.39 -9.21 13.97
C ASP A 607 -78.08 -8.91 15.46
N ASN A 608 -77.52 -7.72 15.66
CA ASN A 608 -77.78 -6.78 16.77
C ASN A 608 -76.73 -6.45 17.88
N ASP A 609 -76.68 -5.14 18.17
CA ASP A 609 -76.26 -4.33 19.35
C ASP A 609 -74.76 -4.12 19.69
N ARG A 610 -74.21 -2.88 19.65
CA ARG A 610 -74.29 -1.71 20.60
C ARG A 610 -73.71 -2.06 22.00
N ILE A 611 -72.70 -1.39 22.57
CA ILE A 611 -72.60 -0.01 23.15
C ILE A 611 -71.10 0.29 23.52
N PRO A 612 -70.64 1.57 23.57
CA PRO A 612 -69.29 2.00 23.99
C PRO A 612 -69.21 2.57 25.43
N ASP A 613 -68.02 2.61 26.07
CA ASP A 613 -67.67 3.48 27.22
C ASP A 613 -66.14 3.43 27.50
N MET A 614 -65.39 4.54 27.46
CA MET A 614 -65.07 5.57 28.50
C MET A 614 -63.79 5.31 29.35
N GLY A 615 -62.97 6.37 29.47
CA GLY A 615 -61.98 6.64 30.54
C GLY A 615 -60.65 5.87 30.42
N THR A 616 -59.46 6.47 30.53
CA THR A 616 -59.02 7.36 31.62
C THR A 616 -57.69 8.05 31.24
N GLN A 617 -57.53 9.31 31.63
CA GLN A 617 -56.29 10.11 31.61
C GLN A 617 -55.33 9.72 32.76
N ARG A 618 -54.02 9.99 32.57
CA ARG A 618 -53.02 10.53 33.54
C ARG A 618 -51.67 10.63 32.82
N GLU A 619 -51.16 11.83 32.50
CA GLU A 619 -50.25 12.69 33.32
C GLU A 619 -48.90 12.01 33.62
N LEU A 620 -47.83 12.46 32.96
CA LEU A 620 -46.81 13.44 33.40
C LEU A 620 -45.70 12.80 34.24
N GLU A 621 -44.46 12.90 33.78
CA GLU A 621 -43.31 13.41 34.55
C GLU A 621 -42.05 13.47 33.66
N GLY A 622 -41.30 14.56 33.79
CA GLY A 622 -39.96 14.77 33.26
C GLY A 622 -38.92 14.78 34.40
N GLU A 623 -37.74 15.33 34.08
CA GLU A 623 -36.49 15.43 34.89
C GLU A 623 -35.61 14.18 34.80
N GLU A 624 -34.31 14.21 34.49
CA GLU A 624 -33.27 15.26 34.39
C GLU A 624 -32.37 15.08 33.16
#